data_AF-A0A849T973-F1
#
_entry.id   AF-A0A849T973-F1
#
_cell.length_a   1.000
_cell.length_b   1.000
_cell.length_c   1.000
_cell.angle_alpha   90.00
_cell.angle_beta   90.00
_cell.angle_gamma   90.00
#
_symmetry.space_group_name_H-M   'P 1'
#
loop_
_entity.id
_entity.type
_entity.pdbx_description
1 polymer ?
#
loop_
_entity_poly.entity_id
_entity_poly.type
_entity_poly.pdbx_seq_one_letter_code
_entity_poly.pdbx_strand_id
1 'polypeptide(L)' 'MQRTTISLEPEDLVWLAHIAEVEHVPQTEVIRRALQLYRQKAETRGTQSFEELAQLTSGIRQGEDGLITQQRLRDEWSGR' A
#
# COMPACT_ATOMS: atom_id res chain seq x y z
N MET A 1 -25.80 5.49 11.34
CA MET A 1 -24.42 5.71 11.84
C MET A 1 -24.44 5.58 13.35
N GLN A 2 -23.51 4.83 13.94
CA GLN A 2 -23.28 4.83 15.40
C GLN A 2 -22.39 6.03 15.76
N ARG A 3 -22.68 6.69 16.89
CA ARG A 3 -21.83 7.79 17.41
C ARG A 3 -20.78 7.18 18.31
N THR A 4 -19.52 7.49 18.06
CA THR A 4 -18.38 7.06 18.87
C THR A 4 -17.63 8.29 19.34
N THR A 5 -17.35 8.34 20.64
CA THR A 5 -16.46 9.36 21.21
C THR A 5 -15.04 8.79 21.24
N ILE A 6 -14.08 9.55 20.71
CA ILE A 6 -12.66 9.20 20.74
C ILE A 6 -11.90 10.31 21.47
N SER A 7 -10.83 9.96 22.17
CA SER A 7 -9.88 10.92 22.74
C SER A 7 -8.66 10.98 21.83
N LEU A 8 -8.20 12.19 21.53
CA LEU A 8 -7.03 12.47 20.71
C LEU A 8 -6.15 13.47 21.47
N GLU A 9 -4.86 13.42 21.24
CA GLU A 9 -3.94 14.42 21.80
C GLU A 9 -4.23 15.80 21.20
N PRO A 10 -3.97 16.89 21.94
CA PRO A 10 -4.24 18.24 21.46
C PRO A 10 -3.55 18.56 20.13
N GLU A 11 -2.31 18.10 19.92
CA GLU A 11 -1.59 18.26 18.66
C GLU A 11 -2.29 17.59 17.47
N ASP A 12 -2.86 16.40 17.66
CA ASP A 12 -3.56 15.66 16.62
C ASP A 12 -4.86 16.36 16.22
N LEU A 13 -5.55 16.98 17.18
CA LEU A 13 -6.75 17.78 16.91
C LEU A 13 -6.45 19.02 16.07
N VAL A 14 -5.34 19.71 16.36
CA VAL A 14 -4.90 20.87 15.58
C VAL A 14 -4.54 20.44 14.16
N TRP A 15 -3.79 19.35 14.02
CA TRP A 15 -3.44 18.79 12.72
C TRP A 15 -4.69 18.37 11.94
N LEU A 16 -5.64 17.67 12.57
CA LEU A 16 -6.88 17.22 11.95
C LEU A 16 -7.73 18.41 11.47
N ALA A 17 -7.83 19.47 12.25
CA ALA A 17 -8.54 20.69 11.88
C ALA A 17 -7.91 21.34 10.65
N HIS A 18 -6.57 21.43 10.60
CA HIS A 18 -5.85 21.99 9.47
C HIS A 18 -6.07 21.21 8.17
N ILE A 19 -5.96 19.87 8.22
CA ILE A 19 -6.19 19.02 7.03
C ILE A 19 -7.63 19.14 6.54
N ALA A 20 -8.60 19.14 7.45
CA ALA A 20 -10.01 19.32 7.12
C ALA A 20 -10.29 20.67 6.43
N GLU A 21 -9.63 21.73 6.89
CA GLU A 21 -9.72 23.06 6.29
C GLU A 21 -9.12 23.08 4.87
N VAL A 22 -7.91 22.55 4.70
CA VAL A 22 -7.21 22.48 3.41
C VAL A 22 -8.00 21.67 2.38
N GLU A 23 -8.62 20.56 2.80
CA GLU A 23 -9.41 19.70 1.92
C GLU A 23 -10.87 20.16 1.77
N HIS A 24 -11.30 21.20 2.48
CA HIS A 24 -12.68 21.69 2.54
C HIS A 24 -13.71 20.58 2.88
N VAL A 25 -13.36 19.72 3.84
CA VAL A 25 -14.24 18.64 4.33
C VAL A 25 -14.39 18.70 5.85
N PRO A 26 -15.45 18.11 6.43
CA PRO A 26 -15.56 17.99 7.88
C PRO A 26 -14.43 17.12 8.46
N GLN A 27 -13.94 17.44 9.67
CA GLN A 27 -12.93 16.62 10.38
C GLN A 27 -13.32 15.14 10.49
N THR A 28 -14.60 14.85 10.67
CA THR A 28 -15.13 13.48 10.72
C THR A 28 -14.94 12.70 9.43
N GLU A 29 -14.85 13.39 8.28
CA GLU A 29 -14.58 12.78 6.98
C GLU A 29 -13.12 12.33 6.90
N VAL A 30 -12.19 13.16 7.36
CA VAL A 30 -10.77 12.84 7.44
C VAL A 30 -10.55 11.61 8.32
N ILE A 31 -11.17 11.56 9.51
CA ILE A 31 -11.13 10.38 10.39
C ILE A 31 -11.68 9.14 9.69
N ARG A 32 -12.82 9.27 8.97
CA ARG A 32 -13.43 8.14 8.26
C ARG A 32 -12.50 7.57 7.19
N ARG A 33 -11.87 8.42 6.39
CA ARG A 33 -10.89 8.02 5.37
C ARG A 33 -9.68 7.36 6.03
N ALA A 34 -9.16 7.93 7.12
CA ALA A 34 -8.05 7.35 7.86
C ALA A 34 -8.36 5.95 8.39
N LEU A 35 -9.56 5.73 8.94
CA LEU A 35 -10.00 4.42 9.41
C LEU A 35 -10.14 3.41 8.26
N GLN A 36 -10.66 3.83 7.11
CA GLN A 36 -10.74 2.98 5.92
C GLN A 36 -9.35 2.57 5.43
N LEU A 37 -8.40 3.51 5.35
CA LEU A 37 -7.02 3.23 4.96
C LEU A 37 -6.30 2.32 5.96
N TYR A 38 -6.52 2.53 7.27
CA TYR A 38 -5.96 1.67 8.30
C TYR A 38 -6.51 0.25 8.19
N ARG A 39 -7.82 0.10 8.00
CA ARG A 39 -8.48 -1.19 7.79
C ARG A 39 -7.93 -1.90 6.56
N GLN A 40 -7.84 -1.22 5.43
CA GLN A 40 -7.27 -1.78 4.20
C GLN A 40 -5.85 -2.27 4.45
N LYS A 41 -4.98 -1.46 5.07
CA LYS A 41 -3.60 -1.87 5.40
C LYS A 41 -3.56 -3.06 6.36
N ALA A 42 -4.43 -3.11 7.35
CA ALA A 42 -4.51 -4.22 8.30
C ALA A 42 -4.97 -5.53 7.62
N GLU A 43 -5.98 -5.45 6.75
CA GLU A 43 -6.47 -6.59 5.96
C GLU A 43 -5.44 -7.03 4.90
N THR A 44 -4.72 -6.10 4.29
CA THR A 44 -3.67 -6.41 3.31
C THR A 44 -2.46 -7.06 3.98
N ARG A 45 -2.10 -6.65 5.20
CA ARG A 45 -1.08 -7.32 6.02
C ARG A 45 -1.48 -8.74 6.43
N GLY A 46 -2.77 -9.06 6.43
CA GLY A 46 -3.30 -10.33 6.91
C GLY A 46 -3.43 -11.43 5.87
N THR A 47 -3.09 -11.20 4.59
CA THR A 47 -3.44 -12.23 3.59
C THR A 47 -2.46 -12.50 2.46
N GLN A 48 -1.45 -11.65 2.19
CA GLN A 48 -0.39 -12.03 1.24
C GLN A 48 0.98 -11.50 1.67
N SER A 49 1.89 -12.40 2.06
CA SER A 49 3.30 -12.05 2.28
C SER A 49 3.94 -11.59 0.97
N PHE A 50 5.04 -10.84 1.07
CA PHE A 50 5.84 -10.48 -0.10
C PHE A 50 6.27 -11.74 -0.88
N GLU A 51 6.60 -12.85 -0.19
CA GLU A 51 6.88 -14.13 -0.83
C GLU A 51 5.68 -14.70 -1.61
N GLU A 52 4.45 -14.57 -1.12
CA GLU A 52 3.24 -15.05 -1.82
C GLU A 52 2.94 -14.22 -3.07
N LEU A 53 3.13 -12.89 -3.00
CA LEU A 53 3.04 -12.01 -4.17
C LEU A 53 4.17 -12.28 -5.18
N ALA A 54 5.37 -12.59 -4.72
CA ALA A 54 6.50 -12.98 -5.56
C ALA A 54 6.27 -14.35 -6.25
N GLN A 55 5.65 -15.31 -5.56
CA GLN A 55 5.23 -16.59 -6.16
C GLN A 55 4.10 -16.42 -7.19
N LEU A 56 3.16 -15.50 -6.99
CA LEU A 56 2.13 -15.20 -7.99
C LEU A 56 2.70 -14.56 -9.26
N THR A 57 3.82 -13.85 -9.14
CA THR A 57 4.52 -13.25 -10.27
C THR A 57 5.56 -14.15 -10.92
N SER A 58 5.93 -15.29 -10.29
CA SER A 58 6.86 -16.26 -10.89
C SER A 58 6.28 -17.08 -12.04
N GLY A 59 5.02 -16.83 -12.43
CA GLY A 59 4.28 -17.64 -13.41
C GLY A 59 4.25 -17.15 -14.86
N ILE A 60 4.93 -16.05 -15.24
CA ILE A 60 4.88 -15.57 -16.65
C ILE A 60 5.88 -16.30 -17.55
N ARG A 61 6.86 -17.03 -16.99
CA ARG A 61 7.82 -17.84 -17.76
C ARG A 61 8.11 -19.16 -17.03
N GLN A 62 8.27 -20.24 -17.79
CA GLN A 62 8.33 -21.65 -17.35
C GLN A 62 9.49 -21.98 -16.38
N GLY A 63 9.47 -21.45 -15.15
CA GLY A 63 10.39 -21.87 -14.08
C GLY A 63 11.89 -21.60 -14.34
N GLU A 64 12.23 -20.88 -15.41
CA GLU A 64 13.60 -20.42 -15.64
C GLU A 64 13.88 -19.17 -14.79
N ASP A 65 15.07 -19.12 -14.19
CA ASP A 65 15.56 -17.91 -13.51
C ASP A 65 15.63 -16.75 -14.53
N GLY A 66 14.76 -15.76 -14.33
CA GLY A 66 14.63 -14.62 -15.22
C GLY A 66 15.91 -13.80 -15.36
N LEU A 67 16.77 -13.79 -14.33
CA LEU A 67 18.06 -13.11 -14.37
C LEU A 67 19.03 -13.86 -15.30
N ILE A 68 19.06 -15.19 -15.22
CA ILE A 68 19.87 -16.03 -16.12
C ILE A 68 19.43 -15.85 -17.59
N THR A 69 18.11 -15.83 -17.84
CA THR A 69 17.60 -15.60 -19.21
C THR A 69 17.94 -14.19 -19.70
N GLN A 70 17.84 -13.16 -18.85
CA GLN A 70 18.21 -11.79 -19.22
C GLN A 70 19.69 -11.66 -19.51
N GLN A 71 20.54 -12.29 -18.70
CA GLN A 71 21.99 -12.31 -18.91
C GLN A 71 22.32 -12.94 -20.27
N ARG A 72 21.73 -14.11 -20.57
CA ARG A 72 21.92 -14.81 -21.85
C ARG A 72 21.52 -13.95 -23.05
N LEU A 73 20.33 -13.34 -23.01
CA LEU A 73 19.86 -12.46 -24.10
C LEU A 73 20.75 -11.22 -24.29
N ARG A 74 21.28 -10.66 -23.20
CA ARG A 74 22.19 -9.52 -23.26
C ARG A 74 23.53 -9.91 -23.87
N ASP A 75 24.04 -11.08 -23.53
CA ASP A 75 25.32 -11.57 -24.04
C ASP A 75 25.19 -11.94 -25.54
N GLU A 76 24.03 -12.45 -25.97
CA GLU A 76 23.69 -12.65 -27.40
C GLU A 76 23.67 -11.34 -28.20
N TRP A 77 23.25 -10.23 -27.60
CA TRP A 77 23.22 -8.90 -28.25
C TRP A 77 24.57 -8.19 -28.22
N SER A 78 25.43 -8.50 -27.25
CA SER A 78 26.76 -7.90 -27.12
C SER A 78 27.82 -8.58 -27.99
N GLY A 79 27.49 -9.73 -28.59
CA GLY A 79 28.34 -10.49 -29.51
C GLY A 79 28.17 -10.15 -31.00
N ARG A 80 27.49 -9.05 -31.33
CA ARG A 80 27.43 -8.45 -32.67
C ARG A 80 28.18 -7.13 -32.69
#